data_AF-A0A0A3IF07-F1
#
_entry.id   AF-A0A0A3IF07-F1
#
_cell.length_a   1.000
_cell.length_b   1.000
_cell.length_c   1.000
_cell.angle_alpha   90.00
_cell.angle_beta   90.00
_cell.angle_gamma   90.00
#
_symmetry.space_group_name_H-M   'P 1'
#
loop_
_entity.id
_entity.type
_entity.pdbx_description
1 polymer ?
#
loop_
_entity_poly.entity_id
_entity_poly.type
_entity_poly.pdbx_seq_one_letter_code
_entity_poly.pdbx_strand_id
1 'polypeptide(L)'
;MESLIINDRAYKINFIPFEDKCGLNEDGTYDNIYRGNHIELYGDNEILRARIYEDTKNQISFFFCPYTIFANDLENMKKYFQEKHGIREFEYFDPKNEEASYVRF
;
A
#
# COMPACT_ATOMS: atom_id res chain seq x y z
N MET A 1 -11.88 2.96 -8.90
CA MET A 1 -11.83 4.02 -7.88
C MET A 1 -12.93 3.77 -6.88
N GLU A 2 -12.58 3.74 -5.61
CA GLU A 2 -13.51 3.64 -4.48
C GLU A 2 -13.51 4.93 -3.68
N SER A 3 -14.60 5.18 -2.95
CA SER A 3 -14.72 6.31 -2.03
C SER A 3 -15.02 5.79 -0.63
N LEU A 4 -14.42 6.43 0.38
CA LEU A 4 -14.57 6.08 1.78
C LEU A 4 -14.72 7.37 2.59
N ILE A 5 -15.66 7.41 3.54
CA ILE A 5 -15.81 8.54 4.46
C ILE A 5 -15.37 8.08 5.84
N ILE A 6 -14.42 8.79 6.45
CA ILE A 6 -13.97 8.57 7.82
C ILE A 6 -13.97 9.93 8.52
N ASN A 7 -14.63 10.05 9.67
CA ASN A 7 -14.66 11.28 10.47
C ASN A 7 -14.96 12.54 9.62
N ASP A 8 -16.00 12.44 8.79
CA ASP A 8 -16.46 13.49 7.86
C ASP A 8 -15.45 13.90 6.76
N ARG A 9 -14.33 13.19 6.62
CA ARG A 9 -13.35 13.35 5.54
C ARG A 9 -13.57 12.32 4.46
N ALA A 10 -13.52 12.76 3.21
CA ALA A 10 -13.68 11.90 2.05
C ALA A 10 -12.30 11.46 1.51
N TYR A 11 -12.10 10.15 1.47
CA TYR A 11 -10.95 9.52 0.86
C TYR A 11 -11.34 8.87 -0.46
N LYS A 12 -10.50 8.99 -1.48
CA LYS A 12 -10.62 8.21 -2.72
C LYS A 12 -9.48 7.21 -2.81
N ILE A 13 -9.79 6.00 -3.25
CA ILE A 13 -8.84 4.89 -3.29
C ILE A 13 -8.80 4.32 -4.70
N ASN A 14 -7.62 4.34 -5.31
CA ASN A 14 -7.39 3.74 -6.62
C ASN A 14 -6.49 2.54 -6.47
N PHE A 15 -6.92 1.41 -7.04
CA PHE A 15 -6.13 0.20 -7.20
C PHE A 15 -5.69 0.13 -8.66
N ILE A 16 -4.38 0.22 -8.88
CA ILE A 16 -3.76 0.24 -10.19
C ILE A 16 -2.92 -1.03 -10.30
N PRO A 17 -3.29 -2.02 -11.14
CA PRO A 17 -2.52 -3.24 -11.27
C PRO A 17 -1.13 -2.94 -11.84
N PHE A 18 -0.12 -3.65 -11.35
CA PHE A 18 1.24 -3.57 -11.88
C PHE A 18 1.84 -4.96 -12.08
N GLU A 19 2.82 -5.02 -12.98
CA GLU A 19 3.69 -6.17 -13.21
C GLU A 19 5.11 -5.66 -13.45
N ASP A 20 5.99 -5.85 -12.46
CA ASP A 20 7.41 -5.49 -12.54
C ASP A 20 8.20 -6.76 -12.85
N LYS A 21 9.08 -6.70 -13.86
CA LYS A 21 9.91 -7.84 -14.28
C LYS A 21 11.38 -7.49 -14.17
N CYS A 22 12.18 -8.41 -13.63
CA CYS A 22 13.64 -8.25 -13.60
C CYS A 22 14.36 -9.58 -13.83
N GLY A 23 15.62 -9.49 -14.28
CA GLY A 23 16.41 -10.65 -14.68
C GLY A 23 15.95 -11.23 -16.02
N LEU A 24 16.08 -10.47 -17.11
CA LEU A 24 15.77 -10.96 -18.46
C LEU A 24 16.81 -11.98 -18.91
N ASN A 25 16.37 -13.19 -19.23
CA ASN A 25 17.18 -14.30 -19.69
C ASN A 25 17.37 -14.29 -21.21
N GLU A 26 18.37 -15.04 -21.70
CA GLU A 26 18.67 -15.16 -23.14
C GLU A 26 17.52 -15.78 -23.94
N ASP A 27 16.67 -16.59 -23.29
CA ASP A 27 15.48 -17.21 -23.89
C ASP A 27 14.24 -16.30 -23.88
N GLY A 28 14.36 -15.07 -23.36
CA GLY A 28 13.29 -14.09 -23.28
C GLY A 28 12.38 -14.22 -22.05
N THR A 29 12.67 -15.14 -21.13
CA THR A 29 11.98 -15.26 -19.83
C THR A 29 12.54 -14.27 -18.80
N TYR A 30 11.81 -14.06 -17.70
CA TYR A 30 12.27 -13.22 -16.59
C TYR A 30 12.39 -14.05 -15.32
N ASP A 31 13.49 -13.87 -14.58
CA ASP A 31 13.74 -14.56 -13.31
C ASP A 31 12.71 -14.22 -12.24
N ASN A 32 12.33 -12.94 -12.18
CA ASN A 32 11.37 -12.46 -11.20
C ASN A 32 10.26 -11.67 -11.89
N ILE A 33 9.02 -12.00 -11.53
CA ILE A 33 7.82 -11.29 -11.94
C ILE A 33 7.06 -10.93 -10.66
N TYR A 34 7.04 -9.64 -10.33
CA TYR A 34 6.28 -9.12 -9.20
C TYR A 34 4.96 -8.56 -9.70
N ARG A 35 3.86 -9.02 -9.14
CA ARG A 35 2.52 -8.53 -9.47
C ARG A 35 1.84 -7.99 -8.23
N GLY A 36 0.90 -7.09 -8.45
CA GLY A 36 0.10 -6.54 -7.37
C GLY A 36 -0.71 -5.34 -7.80
N ASN A 37 -1.12 -4.55 -6.81
CA ASN A 37 -1.75 -3.27 -7.02
C ASN A 37 -0.94 -2.17 -6.36
N HIS A 38 -0.64 -1.11 -7.11
CA HIS A 38 -0.37 0.20 -6.54
C HIS A 38 -1.68 0.76 -6.01
N ILE A 39 -1.64 1.26 -4.78
CA ILE A 39 -2.76 1.92 -4.15
C ILE A 39 -2.43 3.39 -4.05
N GLU A 40 -3.31 4.22 -4.58
CA GLU A 40 -3.28 5.65 -4.37
C GLU A 40 -4.47 6.06 -3.52
N LEU A 41 -4.16 6.60 -2.35
CA LEU A 41 -5.10 7.07 -1.34
C LEU A 41 -5.09 8.60 -1.37
N TYR A 42 -6.15 9.17 -1.89
CA TYR A 42 -6.34 10.61 -2.00
C TYR A 42 -7.13 11.10 -0.79
N GLY A 43 -6.50 11.90 0.06
CA GLY A 43 -7.19 12.77 1.02
C GLY A 43 -7.47 14.15 0.41
N ASP A 44 -7.88 15.10 1.24
CA ASP A 44 -8.26 16.45 0.78
C ASP A 44 -7.12 17.18 0.05
N ASN A 45 -5.87 17.05 0.52
CA ASN A 45 -4.72 17.78 -0.02
C ASN A 45 -3.49 16.91 -0.30
N GLU A 46 -3.53 15.61 0.00
CA GLU A 46 -2.35 14.74 -0.04
C GLU A 46 -2.68 13.37 -0.63
N ILE A 47 -1.67 12.76 -1.27
CA ILE A 47 -1.76 11.42 -1.84
C ILE A 47 -0.79 10.53 -1.10
N LEU A 48 -1.32 9.50 -0.44
CA LEU A 48 -0.52 8.41 0.09
C LEU A 48 -0.46 7.28 -0.93
N ARG A 49 0.74 6.76 -1.17
CA ARG A 49 0.94 5.62 -2.06
C ARG A 49 1.30 4.37 -1.26
N ALA A 50 0.78 3.24 -1.68
CA ALA A 50 1.08 1.94 -1.11
C ALA A 50 1.09 0.84 -2.17
N ARG A 51 1.46 -0.37 -1.76
CA ARG A 51 1.42 -1.59 -2.58
C ARG A 51 0.78 -2.75 -1.80
N ILE A 52 0.02 -3.57 -2.52
CA ILE A 52 -0.32 -4.94 -2.11
C ILE A 52 0.22 -5.84 -3.21
N TYR A 53 1.09 -6.79 -2.86
CA TYR A 53 1.59 -7.80 -3.81
C TYR A 53 0.62 -8.98 -3.89
N GLU A 54 0.57 -9.64 -5.05
CA GLU A 54 -0.22 -10.85 -5.23
C GLU A 54 0.30 -12.03 -4.38
N ASP A 55 1.57 -12.02 -4.02
CA ASP A 55 2.16 -13.09 -3.17
C ASP A 55 1.83 -12.88 -1.69
N THR A 56 1.76 -11.63 -1.26
CA THR A 56 1.46 -11.22 0.13
C THR A 56 0.11 -10.50 0.19
N LYS A 57 -0.95 -11.12 -0.38
CA LYS A 57 -2.29 -10.51 -0.53
C LYS A 57 -2.91 -9.96 0.75
N ASN A 58 -2.39 -10.32 1.91
CA ASN A 58 -2.82 -9.87 3.23
C ASN A 58 -1.95 -8.73 3.81
N GLN A 59 -1.01 -8.17 3.05
CA GLN A 59 -0.11 -7.12 3.50
C GLN A 59 -0.23 -5.87 2.62
N ILE A 60 -0.34 -4.71 3.26
CA ILE A 60 -0.20 -3.41 2.61
C ILE A 60 1.11 -2.76 3.04
N SER A 61 1.88 -2.29 2.06
CA SER A 61 3.17 -1.64 2.28
C SER A 61 3.10 -0.20 1.78
N PHE A 62 3.12 0.77 2.69
CA PHE A 62 3.11 2.19 2.37
C PHE A 62 4.51 2.68 2.01
N PHE A 63 4.63 3.56 1.01
CA PHE A 63 5.93 4.13 0.65
C PHE A 63 6.42 5.20 1.63
N PHE A 64 5.54 5.72 2.49
CA PHE A 64 5.83 6.71 3.51
C PHE A 64 4.98 6.47 4.75
N CYS A 65 5.39 7.07 5.87
CA CYS A 65 4.71 6.98 7.16
C CYS A 65 3.24 7.46 7.09
N PRO A 66 2.24 6.56 7.23
CA PRO A 66 0.83 6.87 7.03
C PRO A 66 0.24 7.74 8.15
N TYR A 67 0.89 7.79 9.32
CA TYR A 67 0.47 8.59 10.47
C TYR A 67 0.40 10.10 10.15
N THR A 68 1.27 10.58 9.26
CA THR A 68 1.32 11.99 8.86
C THR A 68 0.06 12.45 8.12
N ILE A 69 -0.58 11.51 7.40
CA ILE A 69 -1.71 11.80 6.52
C ILE A 69 -3.02 11.45 7.22
N PHE A 70 -3.09 10.27 7.83
CA PHE A 70 -4.33 9.80 8.43
C PHE A 70 -4.51 10.25 9.87
N ALA A 71 -3.42 10.47 10.64
CA ALA A 71 -3.50 10.82 12.05
C ALA A 71 -4.58 9.99 12.79
N ASN A 72 -5.68 10.62 13.20
CA ASN A 72 -6.79 10.00 13.92
C ASN A 72 -7.65 9.06 13.06
N ASP A 73 -7.56 9.13 11.74
CA ASP A 73 -8.32 8.30 10.80
C ASP A 73 -7.62 6.96 10.51
N LEU A 74 -6.37 6.79 10.95
CA LEU A 74 -5.54 5.64 10.59
C LEU A 74 -6.18 4.31 10.96
N GLU A 75 -6.72 4.20 12.18
CA GLU A 75 -7.36 2.96 12.65
C GLU A 75 -8.61 2.61 11.85
N ASN A 76 -9.41 3.61 11.46
CA ASN A 76 -10.59 3.38 10.62
C ASN A 76 -10.18 3.00 9.19
N MET A 77 -9.09 3.57 8.68
CA MET A 77 -8.52 3.18 7.38
C MET A 77 -8.00 1.73 7.42
N LYS A 78 -7.29 1.33 8.48
CA LYS A 78 -6.85 -0.05 8.69
C LYS A 78 -8.03 -1.02 8.70
N LYS A 79 -9.10 -0.70 9.46
CA LYS A 79 -10.33 -1.51 9.50
C LYS A 79 -10.96 -1.67 8.12
N TYR A 80 -11.05 -0.59 7.35
CA TYR A 80 -11.56 -0.66 5.98
C TYR A 80 -10.76 -1.66 5.12
N PHE A 81 -9.41 -1.59 5.15
CA PHE A 81 -8.57 -2.53 4.40
C PHE A 81 -8.67 -3.97 4.93
N GLN A 82 -8.81 -4.14 6.24
CA GLN A 82 -9.02 -5.45 6.86
C GLN A 82 -10.34 -6.09 6.43
N GLU A 83 -11.43 -5.35 6.53
CA GLU A 83 -12.79 -5.86 6.29
C GLU A 83 -13.06 -6.06 4.79
N LYS A 84 -12.66 -5.09 3.96
CA LYS A 84 -13.01 -5.10 2.53
C LYS A 84 -12.01 -5.88 1.68
N HIS A 85 -10.73 -5.83 2.05
CA HIS A 85 -9.64 -6.37 1.22
C HIS A 85 -8.87 -7.51 1.90
N GLY A 86 -9.27 -7.91 3.12
CA GLY A 86 -8.65 -9.03 3.82
C GLY A 86 -7.22 -8.78 4.30
N ILE A 87 -6.79 -7.51 4.33
CA ILE A 87 -5.46 -7.12 4.80
C ILE A 87 -5.34 -7.39 6.30
N ARG A 88 -4.16 -7.82 6.75
CA ARG A 88 -3.86 -8.14 8.15
C ARG A 88 -2.58 -7.48 8.62
N GLU A 89 -1.62 -7.31 7.71
CA GLU A 89 -0.31 -6.75 8.01
C GLU A 89 -0.19 -5.38 7.35
N PHE A 90 0.31 -4.42 8.13
CA PHE A 90 0.52 -3.04 7.71
C PHE A 90 1.96 -2.66 8.00
N GLU A 91 2.65 -2.17 6.98
CA GLU A 91 3.99 -1.64 7.14
C GLU A 91 4.18 -0.37 6.31
N TYR A 92 5.16 0.45 6.69
CA TYR A 92 5.57 1.59 5.89
C TYR A 92 7.08 1.65 5.76
N PHE A 93 7.54 2.19 4.63
CA PHE A 93 8.95 2.40 4.40
C PHE A 93 9.46 3.58 5.24
N ASP A 94 10.48 3.34 6.06
CA ASP A 94 11.22 4.36 6.80
C ASP A 94 12.70 4.30 6.44
N PRO A 95 13.22 5.22 5.61
CA PRO A 95 14.62 5.24 5.23
C PRO A 95 15.56 5.61 6.39
N LYS A 96 15.03 6.10 7.53
CA LYS A 96 15.82 6.44 8.72
C LYS A 96 15.94 5.29 9.70
N ASN A 97 15.18 4.21 9.51
CA ASN A 97 15.30 3.05 10.37
C ASN A 97 16.55 2.26 9.98
N GLU A 98 17.55 2.30 10.87
CA GLU A 98 18.87 1.70 10.66
C GLU A 98 18.85 0.15 10.69
N GLU A 99 17.82 -0.45 11.27
CA GLU A 99 17.70 -1.92 11.41
C GLU A 99 16.90 -2.56 10.28
N ALA A 100 15.82 -1.92 9.85
CA ALA A 100 14.94 -2.42 8.79
C ALA A 100 14.30 -1.28 8.02
N SER A 101 14.31 -1.35 6.69
CA SER A 101 13.72 -0.29 5.87
C SER A 101 12.18 -0.22 5.92
N TYR A 102 11.52 -1.24 6.47
CA TYR A 102 10.06 -1.27 6.65
C TYR A 102 9.70 -1.43 8.13
N VAL A 103 8.75 -0.62 8.59
CA VAL A 103 8.24 -0.59 9.98
C VAL A 103 6.80 -1.10 10.00
N ARG A 104 6.56 -2.17 10.76
CA ARG A 104 5.23 -2.73 11.00
C ARG A 104 4.49 -1.93 12.08
N PHE A 105 3.17 -1.78 11.93
CA PHE A 105 2.35 -0.98 12.83
C PHE A 105 0.87 -1.39 12.91
#